data_AF-A0A0R0AXH1-F1
#
_entry.id   AF-A0A0R0AXH1-F1
#
_cell.length_a   1.000
_cell.length_b   1.000
_cell.length_c   1.000
_cell.angle_alpha   90.00
_cell.angle_beta   90.00
_cell.angle_gamma   90.00
#
_symmetry.space_group_name_H-M   'P 1'
#
loop_
_entity.id
_entity.type
_entity.pdbx_description
1 polymer ?
#
loop_
_entity_poly.entity_id
_entity_poly.type
_entity_poly.pdbx_seq_one_letter_code
_entity_poly.pdbx_strand_id
1 'polypeptide(L)'
;MTPAEHACLVRFNSTSIDLIDRRFRLRGMVSTTVVLLGTLGLFLFGFFLLFTLVIPNLEGDVWDWVMYAMVAVCVVGAPALFWRITLRYEFFTYVWYPTRFNRRNRTVYFFTGGKEGAVSVPWDQAVFYIGRGTREEFLRDLRCSVIEDHVVKRTFAVGHYFDDELKVRGIWEFVRRYMEDGPAEVADTIGGRQMSLSVVPSLRNCYLFVVASLGPAMVSARFILMPLLLPLVFCRWLVLQSCRMPVWPQWVEEACAVDADDPLGLVETDVMAQEQAVASST
;
A
#
# COMPACT_ATOMS: atom_id res chain seq x y z
N MET A 1 -17.30 14.76 1.44
CA MET A 1 -15.96 14.34 1.02
C MET A 1 -15.25 13.91 2.28
N THR A 2 -14.88 12.64 2.39
CA THR A 2 -14.15 12.14 3.57
C THR A 2 -12.81 12.86 3.68
N PRO A 3 -12.40 13.32 4.87
CA PRO A 3 -11.11 13.95 5.04
C PRO A 3 -9.97 12.97 4.66
N ALA A 4 -8.96 13.45 3.93
CA ALA A 4 -7.91 12.61 3.33
C ALA A 4 -7.07 11.86 4.39
N GLU A 5 -7.00 12.41 5.59
CA GLU A 5 -6.38 11.85 6.78
C GLU A 5 -7.00 10.50 7.20
N HIS A 6 -8.31 10.31 7.03
CA HIS A 6 -8.98 9.06 7.42
C HIS A 6 -8.57 7.88 6.53
N ALA A 7 -8.23 8.17 5.27
CA ALA A 7 -7.80 7.18 4.31
C ALA A 7 -6.37 6.65 4.58
N CYS A 8 -5.66 7.25 5.55
CA CYS A 8 -4.27 6.90 5.86
C CYS A 8 -4.08 6.33 7.28
N LEU A 9 -5.02 6.58 8.18
CA LEU A 9 -4.92 6.30 9.61
C LEU A 9 -5.35 4.86 9.92
N VAL A 10 -4.49 4.12 10.64
CA VAL A 10 -4.73 2.72 11.04
C VAL A 10 -4.89 2.57 12.56
N ARG A 11 -4.22 3.43 13.32
CA ARG A 11 -4.31 3.44 14.79
C ARG A 11 -4.30 4.87 15.28
N PHE A 12 -5.13 5.15 16.28
CA PHE A 12 -5.21 6.45 16.92
C PHE A 12 -5.39 6.27 18.41
N ASN A 13 -4.63 7.01 19.21
CA ASN A 13 -4.75 7.04 20.65
C ASN A 13 -4.15 8.35 21.17
N SER A 14 -4.20 8.57 22.49
CA SER A 14 -3.68 9.77 23.14
C SER A 14 -2.15 9.93 23.07
N THR A 15 -1.42 8.85 22.80
CA THR A 15 0.05 8.81 22.86
C THR A 15 0.69 8.77 21.47
N SER A 16 0.15 7.95 20.58
CA SER A 16 0.64 7.74 19.23
C SER A 16 -0.45 7.55 18.17
N ILE A 17 -0.10 7.86 16.93
CA ILE A 17 -0.90 7.55 15.73
C ILE A 17 -0.05 6.74 14.74
N ASP A 18 -0.68 5.79 14.05
CA ASP A 18 -0.05 5.00 12.98
C ASP A 18 -0.68 5.35 11.63
N LEU A 19 0.17 5.77 10.70
CA LEU A 19 -0.19 6.12 9.32
C LEU A 19 0.43 5.12 8.34
N ILE A 20 -0.31 4.76 7.29
CA ILE A 20 0.21 3.91 6.21
C ILE A 20 1.28 4.60 5.38
N ASP A 21 1.97 3.82 4.54
CA ASP A 21 2.83 4.31 3.47
C ASP A 21 2.15 4.12 2.10
N ARG A 22 2.57 4.89 1.10
CA ARG A 22 2.11 4.84 -0.30
C ARG A 22 2.19 3.44 -0.89
N ARG A 23 3.14 2.62 -0.44
CA ARG A 23 3.32 1.24 -0.89
C ARG A 23 2.07 0.39 -0.65
N PHE A 24 1.36 0.57 0.46
CA PHE A 24 0.14 -0.20 0.73
C PHE A 24 -0.92 0.01 -0.37
N ARG A 25 -1.01 1.24 -0.89
CA ARG A 25 -1.97 1.58 -1.94
C ARG A 25 -1.60 0.95 -3.27
N LEU A 26 -0.32 0.98 -3.64
CA LEU A 26 0.14 0.48 -4.93
C LEU A 26 0.24 -1.06 -4.98
N ARG A 27 0.48 -1.69 -3.82
CA ARG A 27 0.74 -3.12 -3.70
C ARG A 27 -0.40 -3.97 -4.27
N GLY A 28 -0.07 -4.85 -5.22
CA GLY A 28 -1.06 -5.75 -5.83
C GLY A 28 -2.13 -5.05 -6.66
N MET A 29 -1.90 -3.81 -7.09
CA MET A 29 -2.82 -3.07 -7.97
C MET A 29 -2.48 -3.30 -9.45
N VAL A 30 -2.85 -2.36 -10.32
CA VAL A 30 -2.81 -2.49 -11.80
C VAL A 30 -1.47 -2.99 -12.32
N SER A 31 -0.35 -2.41 -11.87
CA SER A 31 0.98 -2.82 -12.36
C SER A 31 1.28 -4.29 -12.04
N THR A 32 1.01 -4.73 -10.82
CA THR A 32 1.21 -6.12 -10.40
C THR A 32 0.31 -7.07 -11.18
N THR A 33 -0.98 -6.73 -11.34
CA THR A 33 -1.95 -7.53 -12.08
C THR A 33 -1.57 -7.69 -13.54
N VAL A 34 -1.15 -6.60 -14.21
CA VAL A 34 -0.74 -6.64 -15.62
C VAL A 34 0.49 -7.52 -15.81
N VAL A 35 1.49 -7.42 -14.93
CA VAL A 35 2.68 -8.28 -15.01
C VAL A 35 2.33 -9.73 -14.72
N LEU A 36 1.47 -10.00 -13.72
CA LEU A 36 1.02 -11.34 -13.39
C LEU A 36 0.26 -11.99 -14.57
N LEU A 37 -0.75 -11.29 -15.12
CA LEU A 37 -1.54 -11.81 -16.24
C LEU A 37 -0.70 -11.92 -17.51
N GLY A 38 0.18 -10.96 -17.79
CA GLY A 38 1.06 -11.00 -18.96
C GLY A 38 2.07 -12.15 -18.90
N THR A 39 2.70 -12.38 -17.74
CA THR A 39 3.63 -13.50 -17.55
C THR A 39 2.92 -14.85 -17.53
N LEU A 40 1.73 -14.93 -16.92
CA LEU A 40 0.89 -16.13 -16.98
C LEU A 40 0.46 -16.44 -18.42
N GLY A 41 0.02 -15.42 -19.17
CA GLY A 41 -0.34 -15.56 -20.59
C GLY A 41 0.82 -16.03 -21.44
N LEU A 42 2.02 -15.46 -21.25
CA LEU A 42 3.23 -15.88 -21.95
C LEU A 42 3.61 -17.33 -21.61
N PHE A 43 3.49 -17.72 -20.34
CA PHE A 43 3.73 -19.09 -19.89
C PHE A 43 2.77 -20.09 -20.55
N LEU A 44 1.47 -19.80 -20.52
CA LEU A 44 0.43 -20.64 -21.15
C LEU A 44 0.61 -20.70 -22.68
N PHE A 45 0.98 -19.58 -23.31
CA PHE A 45 1.30 -19.54 -24.73
C PHE A 45 2.51 -20.42 -25.07
N GLY A 46 3.53 -20.46 -24.21
CA GLY A 46 4.66 -21.39 -24.34
C GLY A 46 4.23 -22.85 -24.35
N PHE A 47 3.33 -23.25 -23.44
CA PHE A 47 2.76 -24.60 -23.44
C PHE A 47 1.91 -24.88 -24.66
N PHE A 48 1.09 -23.92 -25.09
CA PHE A 48 0.32 -24.04 -26.31
C PHE A 48 1.21 -24.32 -27.52
N LEU A 49 2.28 -23.54 -27.70
CA LEU A 49 3.27 -23.77 -28.76
C LEU A 49 3.94 -25.14 -28.63
N LEU A 50 4.30 -25.56 -27.41
CA LEU A 50 4.89 -26.88 -27.19
C LEU A 50 3.99 -28.00 -27.71
N PHE A 51 2.70 -28.00 -27.36
CA PHE A 51 1.78 -29.08 -27.72
C PHE A 51 1.26 -29.02 -29.16
N THR A 52 1.14 -27.82 -29.73
CA THR A 52 0.51 -27.64 -31.06
C THR A 52 1.50 -27.48 -32.19
N LEU A 53 2.68 -26.90 -31.92
CA LEU A 53 3.68 -26.61 -32.92
C LEU A 53 4.91 -27.50 -32.76
N VAL A 54 5.47 -27.60 -31.55
CA VAL A 54 6.75 -28.29 -31.36
C VAL A 54 6.58 -29.80 -31.45
N ILE A 55 5.81 -30.42 -30.54
CA ILE A 55 5.67 -31.88 -30.45
C ILE A 55 5.22 -32.52 -31.78
N PRO A 56 4.26 -31.96 -32.54
CA PRO A 56 3.80 -32.57 -33.79
C PRO A 56 4.78 -32.46 -34.96
N ASN A 57 5.70 -31.50 -34.94
CA ASN A 57 6.60 -31.19 -36.07
C ASN A 57 8.07 -31.53 -35.77
N LEU A 58 8.34 -32.43 -34.81
CA LEU A 58 9.70 -32.87 -34.50
C LEU A 58 10.23 -33.77 -35.63
N GLU A 59 11.25 -33.30 -36.34
CA GLU A 59 11.88 -34.02 -37.45
C GLU A 59 13.32 -34.45 -37.13
N GLY A 60 13.88 -34.04 -35.98
CA GLY A 60 15.24 -34.34 -35.55
C GLY A 60 16.30 -33.44 -36.17
N ASP A 61 15.92 -32.27 -36.68
CA ASP A 61 16.78 -31.36 -37.41
C ASP A 61 17.22 -30.13 -36.57
N VAL A 62 17.85 -29.15 -37.20
CA VAL A 62 18.31 -27.93 -36.50
C VAL A 62 17.14 -27.01 -36.11
N TRP A 63 16.00 -27.08 -36.80
CA TRP A 63 14.82 -26.26 -36.52
C TRP A 63 14.12 -26.66 -35.23
N ASP A 64 14.22 -27.93 -34.82
CA ASP A 64 13.75 -28.40 -33.51
C ASP A 64 14.37 -27.60 -32.36
N TRP A 65 15.68 -27.32 -32.42
CA TRP A 65 16.36 -26.51 -31.39
C TRP A 65 15.84 -25.09 -31.33
N VAL A 66 15.48 -24.50 -32.46
CA VAL A 66 14.88 -23.15 -32.52
C VAL A 66 13.49 -23.16 -31.88
N MET A 67 12.68 -24.18 -32.19
CA MET A 67 11.36 -24.38 -31.60
C MET A 67 11.42 -24.60 -30.08
N TYR A 68 12.35 -25.44 -29.62
CA TYR A 68 12.59 -25.64 -28.19
C TYR A 68 13.08 -24.37 -27.49
N ALA A 69 13.97 -23.60 -28.13
CA ALA A 69 14.44 -22.33 -27.58
C ALA A 69 13.29 -21.32 -27.42
N MET A 70 12.39 -21.22 -28.42
CA MET A 70 11.20 -20.36 -28.34
C MET A 70 10.27 -20.75 -27.19
N VAL A 71 9.99 -22.05 -27.03
CA VAL A 71 9.20 -22.55 -25.89
C VAL A 71 9.93 -22.28 -24.56
N ALA A 72 11.24 -22.51 -24.50
CA ALA A 72 12.03 -22.26 -23.29
C ALA A 72 12.00 -20.79 -22.87
N VAL A 73 12.06 -19.85 -23.83
CA VAL A 73 11.90 -18.41 -23.54
C VAL A 73 10.53 -18.12 -22.91
N CYS A 74 9.47 -18.78 -23.37
CA CYS A 74 8.14 -18.58 -22.81
C CYS A 74 7.99 -19.26 -21.43
N VAL A 75 8.34 -20.55 -21.32
CA VAL A 75 8.09 -21.39 -20.14
C VAL A 75 9.07 -21.09 -19.00
N VAL A 76 10.34 -20.82 -19.30
CA VAL A 76 11.37 -20.47 -18.30
C VAL A 76 11.51 -18.97 -18.16
N GLY A 77 11.46 -18.22 -19.26
CA GLY A 77 11.62 -16.77 -19.24
C GLY A 77 10.45 -16.06 -18.58
N ALA A 78 9.19 -16.51 -18.74
CA ALA A 78 8.06 -15.84 -18.10
C ALA A 78 8.10 -15.89 -16.55
N PRO A 79 8.34 -17.05 -15.90
CA PRO A 79 8.55 -17.10 -14.45
C PRO A 79 9.79 -16.30 -14.00
N ALA A 80 10.88 -16.33 -14.76
CA ALA A 80 12.08 -15.55 -14.44
C ALA A 80 11.82 -14.04 -14.49
N LEU A 81 11.04 -13.58 -15.48
CA LEU A 81 10.60 -12.19 -15.60
C LEU A 81 9.67 -11.81 -14.45
N PHE A 82 8.70 -12.66 -14.14
CA PHE A 82 7.77 -12.46 -13.02
C PHE A 82 8.52 -12.35 -11.69
N TRP A 83 9.52 -13.21 -11.46
CA TRP A 83 10.40 -13.13 -10.29
C TRP A 83 11.14 -11.80 -10.20
N ARG A 84 11.78 -11.38 -11.30
CA ARG A 84 12.62 -10.17 -11.32
C ARG A 84 11.82 -8.87 -11.18
N ILE A 85 10.61 -8.82 -11.74
CA ILE A 85 9.78 -7.60 -11.74
C ILE A 85 8.89 -7.53 -10.51
N THR A 86 8.19 -8.61 -10.17
CA THR A 86 7.08 -8.53 -9.20
C THR A 86 7.37 -9.34 -7.95
N LEU A 87 7.71 -10.62 -8.06
CA LEU A 87 7.70 -11.53 -6.90
C LEU A 87 8.64 -11.05 -5.78
N ARG A 88 9.85 -10.58 -6.12
CA ARG A 88 10.84 -10.14 -5.10
C ARG A 88 10.54 -8.80 -4.42
N TYR A 89 9.59 -8.01 -4.95
CA TYR A 89 9.29 -6.66 -4.46
C TYR A 89 7.88 -6.54 -3.89
N GLU A 90 6.93 -7.24 -4.51
CA GLU A 90 5.52 -7.17 -4.17
C GLU A 90 5.07 -8.32 -3.27
N PHE A 91 5.59 -9.54 -3.47
CA PHE A 91 5.22 -10.72 -2.69
C PHE A 91 6.21 -10.98 -1.56
N PHE A 92 5.77 -11.72 -0.53
CA PHE A 92 6.62 -12.20 0.57
C PHE A 92 7.37 -11.12 1.36
N THR A 93 6.86 -9.89 1.35
CA THR A 93 7.40 -8.73 2.07
C THR A 93 6.41 -8.27 3.13
N TYR A 94 6.43 -7.00 3.55
CA TYR A 94 5.44 -6.46 4.47
C TYR A 94 4.21 -5.91 3.73
N VAL A 95 3.03 -6.14 4.28
CA VAL A 95 1.74 -5.63 3.76
C VAL A 95 1.83 -4.11 3.57
N TRP A 96 2.35 -3.42 4.58
CA TRP A 96 2.56 -1.98 4.62
C TRP A 96 3.72 -1.61 5.55
N TYR A 97 4.19 -0.37 5.45
CA TYR A 97 5.29 0.16 6.27
C TYR A 97 4.75 1.31 7.15
N PRO A 98 4.42 1.05 8.42
CA PRO A 98 3.83 2.07 9.28
C PRO A 98 4.80 3.18 9.61
N THR A 99 4.28 4.40 9.67
CA THR A 99 4.93 5.53 10.34
C THR A 99 4.15 5.85 11.61
N ARG A 100 4.80 5.71 12.76
CA ARG A 100 4.22 6.00 14.07
C ARG A 100 4.68 7.36 14.56
N PHE A 101 3.74 8.24 14.89
CA PHE A 101 4.04 9.52 15.50
C PHE A 101 3.71 9.44 16.97
N ASN A 102 4.70 9.59 17.84
CA ASN A 102 4.50 9.61 19.28
C ASN A 102 4.61 11.04 19.80
N ARG A 103 3.50 11.54 20.32
CA ARG A 103 3.40 12.91 20.84
C ARG A 103 4.14 13.07 22.16
N ARG A 104 3.99 12.10 23.08
CA ARG A 104 4.50 12.21 24.46
C ARG A 104 6.01 12.41 24.48
N ASN A 105 6.74 11.66 23.64
CA ASN A 105 8.19 11.78 23.54
C ASN A 105 8.65 12.58 22.31
N ARG A 106 7.73 13.20 21.57
CA ARG A 106 7.98 13.97 20.34
C ARG A 106 8.89 13.24 19.35
N THR A 107 8.65 11.96 19.10
CA THR A 107 9.48 11.13 18.21
C THR A 107 8.62 10.49 17.12
N VAL A 108 9.18 10.44 15.90
CA VAL A 108 8.60 9.75 14.75
C VAL A 108 9.36 8.45 14.54
N TYR A 109 8.64 7.34 14.51
CA TYR A 109 9.20 6.02 14.22
C TYR A 109 8.80 5.60 12.80
N PHE A 110 9.79 5.25 11.99
CA PHE A 110 9.61 4.71 10.65
C PHE A 110 9.91 3.23 10.65
N PHE A 111 8.94 2.41 10.27
CA PHE A 111 9.16 0.98 10.13
C PHE A 111 9.99 0.68 8.88
N THR A 112 11.15 0.05 9.06
CA THR A 112 12.04 -0.38 7.97
C THR A 112 12.00 -1.89 7.74
N GLY A 113 11.57 -2.65 8.76
CA GLY A 113 11.71 -4.10 8.78
C GLY A 113 13.18 -4.53 8.89
N GLY A 114 13.45 -5.83 8.70
CA GLY A 114 14.81 -6.37 8.77
C GLY A 114 15.37 -6.38 10.20
N LYS A 115 16.71 -6.26 10.34
CA LYS A 115 17.42 -6.40 11.63
C LYS A 115 17.18 -5.23 12.60
N GLU A 116 17.15 -3.99 12.08
CA GLU A 116 16.87 -2.79 12.89
C GLU A 116 15.38 -2.70 13.25
N GLY A 117 14.50 -3.17 12.36
CA GLY A 117 13.05 -3.16 12.53
C GLY A 117 12.41 -1.78 12.35
N ALA A 118 12.99 -0.74 12.96
CA ALA A 118 12.51 0.63 12.88
C ALA A 118 13.64 1.67 13.03
N VAL A 119 13.35 2.90 12.62
CA VAL A 119 14.21 4.09 12.79
C VAL A 119 13.45 5.13 13.59
N SER A 120 14.06 5.67 14.65
CA SER A 120 13.51 6.78 15.42
C SER A 120 14.11 8.12 15.00
N VAL A 121 13.27 9.13 14.82
CA VAL A 121 13.68 10.49 14.45
C VAL A 121 12.98 11.48 15.38
N PRO A 122 13.70 12.35 16.10
CA PRO A 122 13.07 13.40 16.88
C PRO A 122 12.21 14.30 15.97
N TRP A 123 10.99 14.61 16.40
CA TRP A 123 10.03 15.42 15.64
C TRP A 123 10.64 16.76 15.21
N ASP A 124 11.37 17.40 16.13
CA ASP A 124 12.00 18.71 15.89
C ASP A 124 13.16 18.67 14.87
N GLN A 125 13.66 17.47 14.53
CA GLN A 125 14.69 17.25 13.51
C GLN A 125 14.12 16.68 12.20
N ALA A 126 12.86 16.23 12.21
CA ALA A 126 12.23 15.62 11.05
C ALA A 126 11.80 16.69 10.03
N VAL A 127 12.36 16.64 8.82
CA VAL A 127 12.03 17.60 7.76
C VAL A 127 10.93 17.03 6.87
N PHE A 128 9.71 17.54 7.06
CA PHE A 128 8.55 17.20 6.26
C PHE A 128 8.38 18.14 5.07
N TYR A 129 8.08 17.58 3.91
CA TYR A 129 7.83 18.34 2.68
C TYR A 129 6.92 17.57 1.73
N ILE A 130 6.31 18.30 0.79
CA ILE A 130 5.48 17.70 -0.26
C ILE A 130 6.40 17.24 -1.40
N GLY A 131 6.51 15.93 -1.56
CA GLY A 131 7.20 15.31 -2.67
C GLY A 131 6.32 15.24 -3.92
N ARG A 132 6.95 15.27 -5.10
CA ARG A 132 6.29 14.98 -6.38
C ARG A 132 6.72 13.61 -6.91
N GLY A 133 5.84 12.95 -7.64
CA GLY A 133 6.16 11.70 -8.36
C GLY A 133 7.25 11.94 -9.41
N THR A 134 8.16 10.97 -9.57
CA THR A 134 9.26 11.07 -10.53
C THR A 134 8.79 10.90 -11.98
N ARG A 135 7.72 10.12 -12.19
CA ARG A 135 7.10 9.91 -13.51
C ARG A 135 5.78 10.68 -13.61
N GLU A 136 4.96 10.58 -12.58
CA GLU A 136 3.69 11.29 -12.47
C GLU A 136 3.84 12.53 -11.57
N GLU A 137 4.34 13.65 -12.11
CA GLU A 137 4.59 14.88 -11.32
C GLU A 137 3.34 15.47 -10.66
N PHE A 138 2.16 15.15 -11.22
CA PHE A 138 0.88 15.55 -10.65
C PHE A 138 0.55 14.82 -9.34
N LEU A 139 1.12 13.63 -9.13
CA LEU A 139 0.97 12.89 -7.87
C LEU A 139 1.92 13.45 -6.81
N ARG A 140 1.36 13.79 -5.66
CA ARG A 140 2.07 14.41 -4.53
C ARG A 140 1.89 13.57 -3.28
N ASP A 141 2.96 13.41 -2.51
CA ASP A 141 2.97 12.66 -1.25
C ASP A 141 3.68 13.45 -0.15
N LEU A 142 3.26 13.24 1.11
CA LEU A 142 3.99 13.77 2.26
C LEU A 142 5.26 12.94 2.45
N ARG A 143 6.42 13.58 2.50
CA ARG A 143 7.72 12.93 2.70
C ARG A 143 8.41 13.49 3.91
N CYS A 144 9.12 12.62 4.62
CA CYS A 144 10.04 12.98 5.70
C CYS A 144 11.46 12.59 5.30
N SER A 145 12.36 13.57 5.28
CA SER A 145 13.80 13.32 5.08
C SER A 145 14.55 13.43 6.40
N VAL A 146 15.37 12.42 6.68
CA VAL A 146 16.28 12.38 7.82
C VAL A 146 17.62 12.94 7.34
N ILE A 147 18.02 14.07 7.93
CA ILE A 147 19.24 14.79 7.58
C ILE A 147 20.24 14.58 8.71
N GLU A 148 21.42 14.07 8.36
CA GLU A 148 22.58 13.98 9.24
C GLU A 148 23.75 14.65 8.51
N ASP A 149 24.48 15.55 9.20
CA ASP A 149 25.65 16.25 8.65
C ASP A 149 25.39 16.96 7.30
N HIS A 150 24.23 17.62 7.17
CA HIS A 150 23.77 18.28 5.93
C HIS A 150 23.54 17.33 4.73
N VAL A 151 23.50 16.02 4.96
CA VAL A 151 23.24 15.00 3.94
C VAL A 151 21.94 14.27 4.23
N VAL A 152 21.10 14.11 3.21
CA VAL A 152 19.87 13.30 3.30
C VAL A 152 20.25 11.82 3.34
N LYS A 153 20.08 11.16 4.49
CA LYS A 153 20.40 9.75 4.68
C LYS A 153 19.28 8.84 4.22
N ARG A 154 18.04 9.16 4.60
CA ARG A 154 16.85 8.36 4.31
C ARG A 154 15.66 9.30 4.07
N THR A 155 14.79 8.92 3.15
CA THR A 155 13.51 9.60 2.89
C THR A 155 12.39 8.57 2.99
N PHE A 156 11.39 8.89 3.80
CA PHE A 156 10.20 8.08 4.01
C PHE A 156 8.98 8.80 3.45
N ALA A 157 8.07 8.06 2.83
CA ALA A 157 6.76 8.60 2.46
C ALA A 157 5.77 8.28 3.59
N VAL A 158 4.89 9.23 3.87
CA VAL A 158 3.91 9.17 4.97
C VAL A 158 2.52 9.35 4.39
N GLY A 159 1.63 8.44 4.76
CA GLY A 159 0.25 8.42 4.29
C GLY A 159 0.16 8.09 2.81
N HIS A 160 -0.70 8.82 2.14
CA HIS A 160 -1.17 8.52 0.81
C HIS A 160 -0.81 9.63 -0.18
N TYR A 161 -0.77 9.29 -1.47
CA TYR A 161 -0.50 10.25 -2.53
C TYR A 161 -1.79 10.76 -3.16
N PHE A 162 -1.82 12.04 -3.53
CA PHE A 162 -2.98 12.71 -4.10
C PHE A 162 -2.57 13.56 -5.29
N ASP A 163 -3.51 13.77 -6.20
CA ASP A 163 -3.44 14.77 -7.26
C ASP A 163 -3.61 16.20 -6.71
N ASP A 164 -4.44 16.34 -5.67
CA ASP A 164 -4.71 17.59 -4.98
C ASP A 164 -3.75 17.84 -3.82
N GLU A 165 -3.04 18.97 -3.87
CA GLU A 165 -2.13 19.40 -2.79
C GLU A 165 -2.83 19.62 -1.46
N LEU A 166 -4.08 20.09 -1.50
CA LEU A 166 -4.85 20.43 -0.30
C LEU A 166 -5.09 19.19 0.55
N LYS A 167 -5.24 18.02 -0.08
CA LYS A 167 -5.37 16.73 0.63
C LYS A 167 -4.07 16.34 1.34
N VAL A 168 -2.91 16.56 0.69
CA VAL A 168 -1.60 16.31 1.31
C VAL A 168 -1.36 17.28 2.47
N ARG A 169 -1.73 18.55 2.30
CA ARG A 169 -1.67 19.56 3.37
C ARG A 169 -2.61 19.22 4.52
N GLY A 170 -3.79 18.67 4.24
CA GLY A 170 -4.73 18.19 5.27
C GLY A 170 -4.12 17.09 6.13
N ILE A 171 -3.44 16.11 5.52
CA ILE A 171 -2.71 15.06 6.27
C ILE A 171 -1.60 15.67 7.12
N TRP A 172 -0.81 16.59 6.57
CA TRP A 172 0.23 17.26 7.34
C TRP A 172 -0.36 18.04 8.52
N GLU A 173 -1.41 18.81 8.29
CA GLU A 173 -2.04 19.60 9.35
C GLU A 173 -2.66 18.71 10.43
N PHE A 174 -3.25 17.56 10.06
CA PHE A 174 -3.70 16.56 11.01
C PHE A 174 -2.54 16.04 11.88
N VAL A 175 -1.41 15.67 11.28
CA VAL A 175 -0.22 15.19 12.02
C VAL A 175 0.36 16.29 12.90
N ARG A 176 0.48 17.52 12.38
CA ARG A 176 1.00 18.68 13.12
C ARG A 176 0.11 18.99 14.33
N ARG A 177 -1.21 19.12 14.15
CA ARG A 177 -2.16 19.37 15.25
C ARG A 177 -2.12 18.24 16.28
N TYR A 178 -2.03 16.99 15.84
CA TYR A 178 -1.85 15.87 16.76
C TYR A 178 -0.57 16.03 17.61
N MET A 179 0.57 16.29 16.97
CA MET A 179 1.88 16.38 17.64
C MET A 179 2.05 17.65 18.50
N GLU A 180 1.49 18.78 18.09
CA GLU A 180 1.69 20.08 18.73
C GLU A 180 0.55 20.47 19.65
N ASP A 181 -0.70 20.30 19.20
CA ASP A 181 -1.88 20.85 19.88
C ASP A 181 -2.57 19.79 20.75
N GLY A 182 -2.58 18.53 20.31
CA GLY A 182 -3.07 17.40 21.09
C GLY A 182 -4.00 16.47 20.33
N PRO A 183 -4.25 15.25 20.87
CA PRO A 183 -5.16 14.30 20.25
C PRO A 183 -6.62 14.77 20.26
N ALA A 184 -7.04 15.59 21.24
CA ALA A 184 -8.40 16.12 21.32
C ALA A 184 -8.75 17.05 20.14
N GLU A 185 -7.77 17.83 19.66
CA GLU A 185 -7.95 18.80 18.57
C GLU A 185 -8.21 18.14 17.21
N VAL A 186 -7.84 16.87 17.08
CA VAL A 186 -8.02 16.09 15.85
C VAL A 186 -8.99 14.92 16.04
N ALA A 187 -9.45 14.66 17.26
CA ALA A 187 -10.41 13.60 17.52
C ALA A 187 -11.76 13.86 16.83
N ASP A 188 -12.17 15.14 16.76
CA ASP A 188 -13.42 15.56 16.12
C ASP A 188 -13.38 15.39 14.59
N THR A 189 -12.19 15.43 13.98
CA THR A 189 -12.08 15.21 12.54
C THR A 189 -12.40 13.75 12.20
N ILE A 190 -12.08 12.80 13.09
CA ILE A 190 -12.38 11.36 12.98
C ILE A 190 -13.88 11.10 13.17
N GLY A 191 -14.66 11.45 12.13
CA GLY A 191 -16.12 11.39 12.12
C GLY A 191 -16.67 10.08 12.68
N GLY A 192 -17.40 10.17 13.79
CA GLY A 192 -18.03 9.02 14.45
C GLY A 192 -17.06 7.99 15.04
N ARG A 193 -15.77 8.34 15.23
CA ARG A 193 -14.72 7.45 15.77
C ARG A 193 -14.44 6.20 14.93
N GLN A 194 -14.67 6.24 13.61
CA GLN A 194 -14.36 5.13 12.71
C GLN A 194 -13.25 5.49 11.73
N MET A 195 -12.21 4.66 11.70
CA MET A 195 -11.19 4.71 10.67
C MET A 195 -11.76 4.13 9.38
N SER A 196 -11.60 4.85 8.27
CA SER A 196 -12.15 4.38 6.99
C SER A 196 -11.28 3.28 6.38
N LEU A 197 -10.01 3.19 6.77
CA LEU A 197 -9.04 2.25 6.23
C LEU A 197 -8.95 0.96 7.06
N SER A 198 -8.90 -0.17 6.36
CA SER A 198 -8.45 -1.44 6.94
C SER A 198 -7.33 -2.04 6.08
N VAL A 199 -6.25 -2.44 6.75
CA VAL A 199 -5.09 -3.17 6.21
C VAL A 199 -5.24 -4.69 6.33
N VAL A 200 -6.30 -5.21 6.98
CA VAL A 200 -6.59 -6.65 7.06
C VAL A 200 -6.74 -7.25 5.65
N PRO A 201 -5.98 -8.31 5.31
CA PRO A 201 -5.88 -8.89 3.96
C PRO A 201 -7.08 -9.80 3.62
N SER A 202 -8.29 -9.32 3.83
CA SER A 202 -9.52 -10.04 3.46
C SER A 202 -9.88 -9.77 2.00
N LEU A 203 -10.52 -10.74 1.35
CA LEU A 203 -11.07 -10.56 0.00
C LEU A 203 -12.06 -9.38 -0.05
N ARG A 204 -12.86 -9.21 1.00
CA ARG A 204 -13.82 -8.12 1.14
C ARG A 204 -13.11 -6.76 1.18
N ASN A 205 -12.06 -6.61 1.97
CA ASN A 205 -11.29 -5.36 2.03
C ASN A 205 -10.58 -5.07 0.72
N CYS A 206 -10.04 -6.09 0.05
CA CYS A 206 -9.43 -5.93 -1.28
C CYS A 206 -10.47 -5.45 -2.31
N TYR A 207 -11.68 -6.02 -2.30
CA TYR A 207 -12.77 -5.56 -3.16
C TYR A 207 -13.15 -4.11 -2.88
N LEU A 208 -13.42 -3.78 -1.61
CA LEU A 208 -13.80 -2.43 -1.22
C LEU A 208 -12.68 -1.42 -1.57
N PHE A 209 -11.42 -1.79 -1.39
CA PHE A 209 -10.26 -0.96 -1.73
C PHE A 209 -10.16 -0.67 -3.22
N VAL A 210 -10.35 -1.69 -4.05
CA VAL A 210 -10.36 -1.53 -5.51
C VAL A 210 -11.52 -0.63 -5.94
N VAL A 211 -12.71 -0.82 -5.38
CA VAL A 211 -13.88 0.02 -5.68
C VAL A 211 -13.67 1.47 -5.22
N ALA A 212 -13.11 1.69 -4.03
CA ALA A 212 -12.80 3.02 -3.51
C ALA A 212 -11.70 3.73 -4.31
N SER A 213 -10.85 2.98 -5.00
CA SER A 213 -9.81 3.53 -5.88
C SER A 213 -10.34 3.95 -7.26
N LEU A 214 -11.60 3.62 -7.59
CA LEU A 214 -12.23 4.03 -8.85
C LEU A 214 -12.77 5.46 -8.75
N GLY A 215 -12.66 6.21 -9.86
CA GLY A 215 -13.32 7.49 -9.99
C GLY A 215 -14.86 7.35 -10.00
N PRO A 216 -15.62 8.42 -9.67
CA PRO A 216 -17.07 8.36 -9.51
C PRO A 216 -17.81 7.73 -10.70
N ALA A 217 -17.40 8.05 -11.93
CA ALA A 217 -17.97 7.48 -13.15
C ALA A 217 -17.77 5.96 -13.27
N MET A 218 -16.59 5.45 -12.88
CA MET A 218 -16.27 4.03 -12.95
C MET A 218 -16.94 3.23 -11.82
N VAL A 219 -17.19 3.85 -10.66
CA VAL A 219 -17.95 3.22 -9.57
C VAL A 219 -19.37 2.89 -10.02
N SER A 220 -20.05 3.81 -10.73
CA SER A 220 -21.39 3.56 -11.28
C SER A 220 -21.40 2.42 -12.30
N ALA A 221 -20.33 2.30 -13.09
CA ALA A 221 -20.17 1.22 -14.07
C ALA A 221 -19.56 -0.08 -13.49
N ARG A 222 -19.38 -0.19 -12.17
CA ARG A 222 -18.59 -1.28 -11.55
C ARG A 222 -19.03 -2.68 -11.97
N PHE A 223 -20.34 -2.93 -12.10
CA PHE A 223 -20.87 -4.25 -12.48
C PHE A 223 -20.46 -4.65 -13.89
N ILE A 224 -20.40 -3.69 -14.83
CA ILE A 224 -19.92 -3.91 -16.20
C ILE A 224 -18.41 -4.13 -16.20
N LEU A 225 -17.68 -3.43 -15.33
CA LEU A 225 -16.23 -3.54 -15.19
C LEU A 225 -15.77 -4.76 -14.39
N MET A 226 -16.67 -5.56 -13.81
CA MET A 226 -16.32 -6.71 -12.96
C MET A 226 -15.33 -7.70 -13.59
N PRO A 227 -15.43 -8.07 -14.89
CA PRO A 227 -14.45 -8.96 -15.51
C PRO A 227 -13.02 -8.42 -15.44
N LEU A 228 -12.85 -7.10 -15.42
CA LEU A 228 -11.54 -6.43 -15.28
C LEU A 228 -11.15 -6.22 -13.80
N LEU A 229 -12.13 -5.94 -12.94
CA LEU A 229 -11.89 -5.65 -11.52
C LEU A 229 -11.61 -6.91 -10.70
N LEU A 230 -12.23 -8.04 -11.02
CA LEU A 230 -12.04 -9.30 -10.27
C LEU A 230 -10.58 -9.79 -10.30
N PRO A 231 -9.87 -9.84 -11.46
CA PRO A 231 -8.45 -10.17 -11.47
C PRO A 231 -7.61 -9.21 -10.61
N LEU A 232 -7.96 -7.92 -10.59
CA LEU A 232 -7.28 -6.91 -9.78
C LEU A 232 -7.49 -7.16 -8.28
N VAL A 233 -8.73 -7.42 -7.86
CA VAL A 233 -9.07 -7.76 -6.47
C VAL A 233 -8.35 -9.03 -6.02
N PHE A 234 -8.36 -10.07 -6.86
CA PHE A 234 -7.73 -11.35 -6.56
C PHE A 234 -6.21 -11.23 -6.50
N CYS A 235 -5.59 -10.49 -7.44
CA CYS A 235 -4.16 -10.22 -7.42
C CYS A 235 -3.75 -9.48 -6.15
N ARG A 236 -4.47 -8.41 -5.77
CA ARG A 236 -4.23 -7.70 -4.52
C ARG A 236 -4.32 -8.63 -3.32
N TRP A 237 -5.38 -9.43 -3.24
CA TRP A 237 -5.56 -10.37 -2.15
C TRP A 237 -4.42 -11.38 -2.05
N LEU A 238 -4.00 -12.00 -3.17
CA LEU A 238 -2.85 -12.92 -3.19
C LEU A 238 -1.57 -12.25 -2.70
N VAL A 239 -1.30 -11.03 -3.16
CA VAL A 239 -0.12 -10.28 -2.74
C VAL A 239 -0.16 -10.02 -1.24
N LEU A 240 -1.27 -9.49 -0.72
CA LEU A 240 -1.38 -9.17 0.70
C LEU A 240 -1.31 -10.43 1.59
N GLN A 241 -1.91 -11.54 1.16
CA GLN A 241 -1.83 -12.81 1.89
C GLN A 241 -0.43 -13.42 1.90
N SER A 242 0.36 -13.20 0.86
CA SER A 242 1.77 -13.61 0.84
C SER A 242 2.66 -12.76 1.76
N CYS A 243 2.19 -11.57 2.14
CA CYS A 243 2.95 -10.59 2.90
C CYS A 243 2.76 -10.77 4.42
N ARG A 244 3.75 -10.31 5.18
CA ARG A 244 3.74 -10.30 6.65
C ARG A 244 3.17 -8.97 7.16
N MET A 245 2.46 -9.02 8.27
CA MET A 245 2.08 -7.79 8.97
C MET A 245 3.31 -7.15 9.64
N PRO A 246 3.41 -5.81 9.63
CA PRO A 246 4.47 -5.11 10.34
C PRO A 246 4.27 -5.30 11.85
N VAL A 247 5.33 -5.68 12.56
CA VAL A 247 5.35 -5.79 14.02
C VAL A 247 6.44 -4.86 14.52
N TRP A 248 6.08 -3.92 15.39
CA TRP A 248 7.06 -2.99 15.94
C TRP A 248 8.04 -3.71 16.87
N PRO A 249 9.32 -3.30 16.88
CA PRO A 249 10.27 -3.75 17.89
C PRO A 249 9.82 -3.39 19.31
N GLN A 250 10.21 -4.19 20.30
CA GLN A 250 9.83 -3.99 21.72
C GLN A 250 10.13 -2.58 22.23
N TRP A 251 11.31 -2.04 21.89
CA TRP A 251 11.71 -0.68 22.30
C TRP A 251 10.78 0.43 21.77
N VAL A 252 10.12 0.22 20.62
CA VAL A 252 9.11 1.16 20.10
C VAL A 252 7.80 0.99 20.85
N GLU A 253 7.37 -0.25 21.10
CA GLU A 253 6.12 -0.51 21.84
C GLU A 253 6.20 -0.01 23.28
N GLU A 254 7.35 -0.18 23.95
CA GLU A 254 7.60 0.36 25.28
C GLU A 254 7.57 1.90 25.29
N ALA A 255 8.22 2.53 24.31
CA ALA A 255 8.21 3.98 24.18
C ALA A 255 6.82 4.56 23.83
N CYS A 256 5.96 3.76 23.21
CA CYS A 256 4.62 4.14 22.78
C CYS A 256 3.51 3.48 23.60
N ALA A 257 3.83 3.01 24.82
CA ALA A 257 2.87 2.39 25.71
C ALA A 257 1.69 3.33 25.99
N VAL A 258 0.47 2.81 25.83
CA VAL A 258 -0.77 3.54 26.01
C VAL A 258 -1.47 3.03 27.27
N ASP A 259 -2.13 3.93 27.98
CA ASP A 259 -2.95 3.58 29.13
C ASP A 259 -4.13 2.69 28.67
N ALA A 260 -4.42 1.61 29.41
CA ALA A 260 -5.41 0.62 29.00
C ALA A 260 -6.84 1.19 28.82
N ASP A 261 -7.15 2.26 29.55
CA ASP A 261 -8.46 2.93 29.54
C ASP A 261 -8.45 4.23 28.71
N ASP A 262 -7.58 4.35 27.72
CA ASP A 262 -7.49 5.55 26.88
C ASP A 262 -8.83 5.83 26.15
N PRO A 263 -9.52 6.95 26.48
CA PRO A 263 -10.83 7.26 25.92
C PRO A 263 -10.78 7.61 24.41
N LEU A 264 -9.57 7.83 23.88
CA LEU A 264 -9.30 8.13 22.47
C LEU A 264 -8.70 6.93 21.73
N GLY A 265 -8.60 5.76 22.38
CA GLY A 265 -8.12 4.53 21.76
C GLY A 265 -9.06 4.06 20.64
N LEU A 266 -8.62 4.24 19.39
CA LEU A 266 -9.27 3.70 18.21
C LEU A 266 -8.35 2.66 17.58
N VAL A 267 -8.94 1.49 17.34
CA VAL A 267 -8.29 0.37 16.67
C VAL A 267 -8.90 0.22 15.29
N GLU A 268 -8.08 -0.22 14.34
CA GLU A 268 -8.50 -0.61 13.01
C GLU A 268 -9.74 -1.53 13.06
N THR A 269 -10.71 -1.28 12.18
CA THR A 269 -11.86 -2.17 12.00
C THR A 269 -11.52 -3.33 11.07
N ASP A 270 -12.12 -4.52 11.32
CA ASP A 270 -11.90 -5.72 10.47
C ASP A 270 -12.30 -5.51 9.00
N VAL A 271 -13.25 -4.60 8.78
CA VAL A 271 -13.78 -4.27 7.46
C VAL A 271 -13.53 -2.80 7.18
N MET A 272 -13.02 -2.50 5.98
CA MET A 272 -12.86 -1.14 5.50
C MET A 272 -14.23 -0.45 5.46
N ALA A 273 -14.33 0.78 5.97
CA ALA A 273 -15.62 1.46 6.01
C ALA A 273 -16.17 1.60 4.58
N GLN A 274 -17.36 1.05 4.34
CA GLN A 274 -18.14 1.46 3.19
C GLN A 274 -18.56 2.89 3.47
N GLU A 275 -18.21 3.84 2.60
CA GLU A 275 -18.84 5.15 2.63
C GLU A 275 -20.34 4.90 2.71
N GLN A 276 -20.96 5.23 3.85
CA GLN A 276 -22.39 5.27 3.93
C GLN A 276 -22.79 6.25 2.83
N ALA A 277 -23.49 5.73 1.82
CA ALA A 277 -24.19 6.56 0.87
C ALA A 277 -25.22 7.35 1.68
N VAL A 278 -24.81 8.47 2.26
CA VAL A 278 -25.70 9.53 2.71
C VAL A 278 -26.20 10.16 1.43
N ALA A 279 -27.13 9.45 0.78
CA ALA A 279 -27.97 9.96 -0.27
C ALA A 279 -29.42 9.69 0.17
N SER A 280 -30.01 10.75 0.71
CA SER A 280 -31.44 11.07 0.70
C SER A 280 -32.41 10.04 1.29
N SER A 281 -32.73 10.23 2.57
CA SER A 281 -34.10 10.04 3.08
C SER A 281 -34.56 11.33 3.76
N THR A 282 -34.85 12.33 2.94
CA THR A 282 -35.78 13.44 3.23
C THR A 282 -36.37 13.85 1.89
#